data_AF-A0A5J4U0R2-F1
#
_entry.id   AF-A0A5J4U0R2-F1
#
_cell.length_a   1.000
_cell.length_b   1.000
_cell.length_c   1.000
_cell.angle_alpha   90.00
_cell.angle_beta   90.00
_cell.angle_gamma   90.00
#
_symmetry.space_group_name_H-M   'P 1'
#
loop_
_entity.id
_entity.type
_entity.pdbx_description
1 polymer ?
#
loop_
_entity_poly.entity_id
_entity_poly.type
_entity_poly.pdbx_seq_one_letter_code
_entity_poly.pdbx_strand_id
1 'polypeptide(L)'
;MFNDIQSSGLFDKIEQMIKDKIEEEKEQKKYSNETEQLIRIYILIMKGRESKQEKIDICANVIEKNIINLLNIINKLKEEDNKEINNEQRNEEIERQIQQSAQLIRVIHLIREQDPNSEEDWETRIADQIMKIVKERICPLIHLNCPPQINCQQYINIPQSPAIIELKSDVFQNLFNVSKNNQEFNDILLNDHNIIPHLIHPLIQFASESQLKKKTNSQEQHDQQQTESFSSLSLITSSIDLLSNTNNYIINNNKCKVVINAPNVLRSFISLSGYKINIHFSQENDQQTFAVRHSSRGCLWNIHYSGDASAHSELVNTRYVRVLIIAISTASGAGEEQDDEIYWGLFRISNFLSNLHQGRNNDEPPFQYFPPQPLLVHRSVEQIEEEGGNEEIESQLINEGNGWNIKDEVNETKGWILNYFTEQGNQRPDWYNY
;
A
#
# COMPACT_ATOMS: atom_id res chain seq x y z
N MET A 1 -16.67 21.00 8.77
CA MET A 1 -17.22 20.39 7.53
C MET A 1 -18.49 19.58 7.79
N PHE A 2 -18.47 18.44 8.50
CA PHE A 2 -19.71 17.65 8.71
C PHE A 2 -20.81 18.45 9.42
N ASN A 3 -20.48 19.15 10.51
CA ASN A 3 -21.46 19.97 11.22
C ASN A 3 -22.05 21.06 10.32
N ASP A 4 -21.25 21.60 9.40
CA ASP A 4 -21.69 22.58 8.41
C ASP A 4 -22.65 21.93 7.40
N ILE A 5 -22.30 20.76 6.87
CA ILE A 5 -23.16 19.97 5.96
C ILE A 5 -24.48 19.60 6.66
N GLN A 6 -24.44 19.16 7.91
CA GLN A 6 -25.62 18.82 8.69
C GLN A 6 -26.50 20.05 8.94
N SER A 7 -25.90 21.16 9.38
CA SER A 7 -26.62 22.42 9.63
C SER A 7 -27.27 23.02 8.38
N SER A 8 -26.73 22.73 7.20
CA SER A 8 -27.29 23.17 5.91
C SER A 8 -28.56 22.41 5.49
N GLY A 9 -28.91 21.31 6.18
CA GLY A 9 -29.99 20.39 5.80
C GLY A 9 -29.68 19.52 4.56
N LEU A 10 -28.48 19.66 3.99
CA LEU A 10 -28.06 18.86 2.83
C LEU A 10 -28.00 17.37 3.16
N PHE A 11 -27.52 17.02 4.37
CA PHE A 11 -27.44 15.62 4.82
C PHE A 11 -28.81 14.96 4.83
N ASP A 12 -29.80 15.59 5.49
CA ASP A 12 -31.17 15.07 5.58
C ASP A 12 -31.82 14.94 4.20
N LYS A 13 -31.53 15.89 3.30
CA LYS A 13 -32.01 15.84 1.91
C LYS A 13 -31.41 14.66 1.14
N ILE A 14 -30.11 14.39 1.29
CA ILE A 14 -29.45 13.22 0.67
C ILE A 14 -30.06 11.94 1.23
N GLU A 15 -30.27 11.84 2.55
CA GLU A 15 -30.89 10.67 3.14
C GLU A 15 -32.30 10.41 2.59
N GLN A 16 -33.11 11.46 2.43
CA GLN A 16 -34.45 11.33 1.87
C GLN A 16 -34.40 10.89 0.40
N MET A 17 -33.51 11.49 -0.41
CA MET A 17 -33.33 11.12 -1.81
C MET A 17 -32.93 9.64 -1.96
N ILE A 18 -32.06 9.13 -1.07
CA ILE A 18 -31.67 7.72 -1.04
C ILE A 18 -32.88 6.83 -0.76
N LYS A 19 -33.68 7.15 0.27
CA LYS A 19 -34.87 6.38 0.62
C LYS A 19 -35.87 6.32 -0.53
N ASP A 20 -36.16 7.47 -1.14
CA ASP A 20 -37.11 7.57 -2.26
C ASP A 20 -36.64 6.75 -3.46
N LYS A 21 -35.34 6.87 -3.80
CA LYS A 21 -34.73 6.13 -4.92
C LYS A 21 -34.71 4.62 -4.70
N ILE A 22 -34.39 4.18 -3.48
CA ILE A 22 -34.35 2.74 -3.17
C ILE A 22 -35.73 2.13 -3.26
N GLU A 23 -36.78 2.83 -2.80
CA GLU A 23 -38.15 2.37 -2.92
C GLU A 23 -38.61 2.34 -4.40
N GLU A 24 -38.25 3.36 -5.19
CA GLU A 24 -38.50 3.42 -6.64
C GLU A 24 -37.83 2.25 -7.40
N GLU A 25 -36.62 1.89 -7.01
CA GLU A 25 -35.75 0.95 -7.73
C GLU A 25 -35.71 -0.46 -7.11
N LYS A 26 -36.52 -0.75 -6.09
CA LYS A 26 -36.44 -2.00 -5.32
C LYS A 26 -36.57 -3.26 -6.18
N GLU A 27 -37.50 -3.26 -7.14
CA GLU A 27 -37.77 -4.38 -8.06
C GLU A 27 -36.81 -4.45 -9.26
N GLN A 28 -35.98 -3.42 -9.46
CA GLN A 28 -35.03 -3.40 -10.57
C GLN A 28 -33.90 -4.41 -10.31
N LYS A 29 -33.27 -4.93 -11.36
CA LYS A 29 -32.14 -5.87 -11.18
C LYS A 29 -30.88 -5.21 -10.63
N LYS A 30 -30.71 -3.91 -10.90
CA LYS A 30 -29.62 -3.07 -10.40
C LYS A 30 -30.17 -1.71 -10.01
N TYR A 31 -29.47 -1.02 -9.11
CA TYR A 31 -29.74 0.38 -8.83
C TYR A 31 -29.22 1.27 -9.96
N SER A 32 -29.77 2.47 -10.07
CA SER A 32 -29.30 3.47 -11.02
C SER A 32 -27.96 4.06 -10.60
N ASN A 33 -27.25 4.68 -11.55
CA ASN A 33 -25.98 5.34 -11.28
C ASN A 33 -26.16 6.50 -10.30
N GLU A 34 -27.32 7.17 -10.37
CA GLU A 34 -27.73 8.22 -9.46
C GLU A 34 -27.84 7.71 -8.03
N THR A 35 -28.51 6.56 -7.83
CA THR A 35 -28.61 5.91 -6.51
C THR A 35 -27.24 5.52 -5.96
N GLU A 36 -26.39 4.91 -6.79
CA GLU A 36 -25.02 4.53 -6.37
C GLU A 36 -24.17 5.75 -6.00
N GLN A 37 -24.27 6.85 -6.76
CA GLN A 37 -23.58 8.10 -6.44
C GLN A 37 -24.08 8.72 -5.13
N LEU A 38 -25.40 8.73 -4.90
CA LEU A 38 -25.97 9.22 -3.64
C LEU A 38 -25.46 8.41 -2.44
N ILE A 39 -25.41 7.08 -2.55
CA ILE A 39 -24.84 6.20 -1.52
C ILE A 39 -23.36 6.52 -1.29
N ARG A 40 -22.56 6.69 -2.36
CA ARG A 40 -21.14 7.04 -2.21
C ARG A 40 -20.94 8.38 -1.51
N ILE A 41 -21.72 9.41 -1.88
CA ILE A 41 -21.67 10.72 -1.24
C ILE A 41 -22.06 10.59 0.24
N TYR A 42 -23.12 9.84 0.54
CA TYR A 42 -23.55 9.59 1.91
C TYR A 42 -22.44 8.94 2.75
N ILE A 43 -21.82 7.86 2.25
CA ILE A 43 -20.72 7.16 2.91
C ILE A 43 -19.53 8.10 3.16
N LEU A 44 -19.19 8.95 2.18
CA LEU A 44 -18.10 9.91 2.32
C LEU A 44 -18.39 11.01 3.36
N ILE A 45 -19.64 11.48 3.45
CA ILE A 45 -20.06 12.44 4.49
C ILE A 45 -19.95 11.78 5.87
N MET A 46 -20.30 10.50 5.97
CA MET A 46 -20.27 9.71 7.21
C MET A 46 -18.88 9.18 7.57
N LYS A 47 -17.83 9.47 6.78
CA LYS A 47 -16.47 8.99 7.02
C LYS A 47 -16.01 9.26 8.46
N GLY A 48 -15.61 8.19 9.15
CA GLY A 48 -15.09 8.25 10.53
C GLY A 48 -16.16 8.44 11.60
N ARG A 49 -17.43 8.21 11.27
CA ARG A 49 -18.56 8.27 12.20
C ARG A 49 -19.29 6.94 12.26
N GLU A 50 -19.92 6.67 13.40
CA GLU A 50 -20.86 5.57 13.51
C GLU A 50 -22.10 5.82 12.64
N SER A 51 -22.63 4.75 12.06
CA SER A 51 -23.90 4.75 11.33
C SER A 51 -24.94 3.96 12.11
N LYS A 52 -26.18 4.46 12.14
CA LYS A 52 -27.31 3.70 12.70
C LYS A 52 -27.54 2.43 11.87
N GLN A 53 -27.97 1.34 12.52
CA GLN A 53 -28.20 0.05 11.87
C GLN A 53 -29.08 0.16 10.62
N GLU A 54 -30.21 0.89 10.69
CA GLU A 54 -31.11 1.12 9.54
C GLU A 54 -30.35 1.67 8.32
N LYS A 55 -29.36 2.54 8.54
CA LYS A 55 -28.57 3.17 7.46
C LYS A 55 -27.51 2.23 6.90
N ILE A 56 -26.91 1.43 7.78
CA ILE A 56 -26.00 0.35 7.39
C ILE A 56 -26.74 -0.64 6.50
N ASP A 57 -27.93 -1.08 6.89
CA ASP A 57 -28.76 -2.03 6.13
C ASP A 57 -29.07 -1.50 4.73
N ILE A 58 -29.46 -0.22 4.64
CA ILE A 58 -29.70 0.48 3.37
C ILE A 58 -28.46 0.46 2.47
N CYS A 59 -27.30 0.86 3.01
CA CYS A 59 -26.06 0.89 2.25
C CYS A 59 -25.62 -0.51 1.82
N ALA A 60 -25.66 -1.48 2.75
CA ALA A 60 -25.28 -2.87 2.51
C ALA A 60 -26.13 -3.50 1.39
N ASN A 61 -27.45 -3.27 1.38
CA ASN A 61 -28.33 -3.76 0.33
C ASN A 61 -27.98 -3.21 -1.06
N VAL A 62 -27.69 -1.90 -1.16
CA VAL A 62 -27.29 -1.29 -2.44
C VAL A 62 -25.95 -1.85 -2.90
N ILE A 63 -24.97 -1.91 -1.99
CA ILE A 63 -23.63 -2.45 -2.25
C ILE A 63 -23.69 -3.90 -2.70
N GLU A 64 -24.41 -4.76 -1.98
CA GLU A 64 -24.52 -6.18 -2.29
C GLU A 64 -25.15 -6.39 -3.67
N LYS A 65 -26.23 -5.67 -3.98
CA LYS A 65 -26.90 -5.76 -5.29
C LYS A 65 -25.99 -5.31 -6.43
N ASN A 66 -25.23 -4.23 -6.23
CA ASN A 66 -24.24 -3.76 -7.21
C ASN A 66 -23.13 -4.80 -7.42
N ILE A 67 -22.55 -5.35 -6.35
CA ILE A 67 -21.48 -6.36 -6.46
C ILE A 67 -22.00 -7.65 -7.10
N ILE A 68 -23.22 -8.09 -6.80
CA ILE A 68 -23.84 -9.24 -7.49
C ILE A 68 -23.96 -8.96 -9.00
N ASN A 69 -24.36 -7.76 -9.39
CA ASN A 69 -24.40 -7.37 -10.79
C ASN A 69 -23.00 -7.38 -11.43
N LEU A 70 -21.98 -6.86 -10.74
CA LEU A 70 -20.58 -6.91 -11.20
C LEU A 70 -20.11 -8.37 -11.41
N LEU A 71 -20.38 -9.25 -10.46
CA LEU A 71 -20.03 -10.68 -10.57
C LEU A 71 -20.73 -11.34 -11.77
N ASN A 72 -21.98 -10.98 -12.04
CA ASN A 72 -22.69 -11.44 -13.24
C ASN A 72 -22.05 -10.94 -14.54
N ILE A 73 -21.53 -9.71 -14.56
CA ILE A 73 -20.79 -9.16 -15.72
C ILE A 73 -19.48 -9.93 -15.92
N ILE A 74 -18.70 -10.14 -14.85
CA ILE A 74 -17.45 -10.90 -14.89
C ILE A 74 -17.69 -12.33 -15.40
N ASN A 75 -18.74 -12.99 -14.91
CA ASN A 75 -19.09 -14.35 -15.37
C ASN A 75 -19.46 -14.37 -16.86
N LYS A 76 -20.18 -13.36 -17.36
CA LYS A 76 -20.46 -13.24 -18.80
C LYS A 76 -19.18 -13.05 -19.62
N LEU A 77 -18.27 -12.18 -19.18
CA LEU A 77 -16.98 -11.97 -19.84
C LEU A 77 -16.15 -13.26 -19.90
N LYS A 78 -16.17 -14.05 -18.82
CA LYS A 78 -15.51 -15.36 -18.75
C LYS A 78 -16.09 -16.37 -19.76
N GLU A 79 -17.41 -16.34 -19.99
CA GLU A 79 -18.06 -17.21 -20.98
C GLU A 79 -17.80 -16.76 -22.42
N GLU A 80 -17.74 -15.44 -22.65
CA GLU A 80 -17.63 -14.83 -23.97
C GLU A 80 -16.22 -14.84 -24.56
N ASP A 81 -15.16 -14.93 -23.75
CA ASP A 81 -13.78 -15.16 -24.22
C ASP A 81 -13.68 -16.45 -25.08
N ASN A 82 -14.62 -17.39 -24.94
CA ASN A 82 -14.70 -18.61 -25.75
C ASN A 82 -15.46 -18.46 -27.08
N LYS A 83 -16.08 -17.30 -27.35
CA LYS A 83 -16.94 -17.07 -28.52
C LYS A 83 -16.67 -15.66 -29.05
N GLU A 84 -15.73 -15.53 -29.99
CA GLU A 84 -15.37 -14.28 -30.68
C GLU A 84 -16.59 -13.55 -31.28
N ILE A 85 -17.28 -12.72 -30.48
CA ILE A 85 -18.32 -11.80 -30.95
C ILE A 85 -18.01 -10.43 -30.36
N ASN A 86 -17.28 -9.62 -31.13
CA ASN A 86 -16.82 -8.31 -30.71
C ASN A 86 -17.85 -7.23 -31.12
N ASN A 87 -18.55 -6.64 -30.14
CA ASN A 87 -19.41 -5.47 -30.35
C ASN A 87 -18.85 -4.32 -29.49
N GLU A 88 -18.21 -3.35 -30.14
CA GLU A 88 -17.48 -2.24 -29.52
C GLU A 88 -18.34 -1.43 -28.53
N GLN A 89 -19.58 -1.08 -28.90
CA GLN A 89 -20.51 -0.35 -28.02
C GLN A 89 -20.90 -1.14 -26.78
N ARG A 90 -20.99 -2.47 -26.91
CA ARG A 90 -21.29 -3.35 -25.77
C ARG A 90 -20.12 -3.42 -24.81
N ASN A 91 -18.89 -3.42 -25.32
CA ASN A 91 -17.68 -3.44 -24.52
C ASN A 91 -17.51 -2.13 -23.72
N GLU A 92 -17.78 -0.98 -24.35
CA GLU A 92 -17.76 0.32 -23.66
C GLU A 92 -18.76 0.38 -22.49
N GLU A 93 -19.97 -0.14 -22.67
CA GLU A 93 -20.97 -0.19 -21.59
C GLU A 93 -20.54 -1.12 -20.45
N ILE A 94 -19.90 -2.25 -20.76
CA ILE A 94 -19.36 -3.18 -19.77
C ILE A 94 -18.24 -2.51 -18.96
N GLU A 95 -17.28 -1.86 -19.64
CA GLU A 95 -16.19 -1.10 -18.99
C GLU A 95 -16.76 -0.08 -18.01
N ARG A 96 -17.75 0.71 -18.44
CA ARG A 96 -18.38 1.74 -17.60
C ARG A 96 -19.04 1.14 -16.35
N GLN A 97 -19.73 0.02 -16.50
CA GLN A 97 -20.37 -0.65 -15.35
C GLN A 97 -19.35 -1.23 -14.36
N ILE A 98 -18.23 -1.75 -14.86
CA ILE A 98 -17.13 -2.23 -14.02
C ILE A 98 -16.53 -1.06 -13.23
N GLN A 99 -16.23 0.06 -13.89
CA GLN A 99 -15.70 1.26 -13.25
C GLN A 99 -16.63 1.80 -12.15
N GLN A 100 -17.93 1.84 -12.41
CA GLN A 100 -18.93 2.27 -11.43
C GLN A 100 -18.95 1.37 -10.19
N SER A 101 -18.93 0.05 -10.41
CA SER A 101 -18.90 -0.92 -9.32
C SER A 101 -17.60 -0.81 -8.50
N ALA A 102 -16.46 -0.61 -9.17
CA ALA A 102 -15.16 -0.39 -8.54
C ALA A 102 -15.17 0.87 -7.64
N GLN A 103 -15.76 1.96 -8.13
CA GLN A 103 -15.92 3.20 -7.36
C GLN A 103 -16.76 3.05 -6.09
N LEU A 104 -17.75 2.15 -6.07
CA LEU A 104 -18.52 1.84 -4.86
C LEU A 104 -17.69 0.99 -3.89
N ILE A 105 -16.97 -0.03 -4.39
CA ILE A 105 -16.05 -0.87 -3.59
C ILE A 105 -15.00 -0.03 -2.85
N ARG A 106 -14.50 1.06 -3.45
CA ARG A 106 -13.53 1.97 -2.81
C ARG A 106 -13.99 2.48 -1.44
N VAL A 107 -15.29 2.73 -1.27
CA VAL A 107 -15.80 3.46 -0.09
C VAL A 107 -16.42 2.57 0.98
N ILE A 108 -16.69 1.28 0.72
CA ILE A 108 -17.46 0.44 1.66
C ILE A 108 -16.79 0.28 3.03
N HIS A 109 -15.44 0.33 3.10
CA HIS A 109 -14.69 0.24 4.36
C HIS A 109 -14.93 1.42 5.31
N LEU A 110 -15.56 2.50 4.82
CA LEU A 110 -15.93 3.68 5.61
C LEU A 110 -17.25 3.50 6.36
N ILE A 111 -18.05 2.47 6.02
CA ILE A 111 -19.30 2.17 6.72
C ILE A 111 -18.95 1.47 8.03
N ARG A 112 -19.19 2.17 9.13
CA ARG A 112 -18.85 1.71 10.47
C ARG A 112 -20.04 1.69 11.42
N GLU A 113 -19.98 0.77 12.36
CA GLU A 113 -20.88 0.65 13.51
C GLU A 113 -20.09 0.79 14.81
N GLN A 114 -20.80 1.03 15.91
CA GLN A 114 -20.21 1.03 17.25
C GLN A 114 -19.63 -0.35 17.55
N ASP A 115 -18.41 -0.42 18.06
CA ASP A 115 -17.84 -1.71 18.47
C ASP A 115 -18.52 -2.19 19.77
N PRO A 116 -19.28 -3.30 19.76
CA PRO A 116 -19.96 -3.79 20.95
C PRO A 116 -18.99 -4.30 22.03
N ASN A 117 -17.72 -4.53 21.68
CA ASN A 117 -16.69 -5.01 22.61
C ASN A 117 -15.80 -3.89 23.15
N SER A 118 -15.95 -2.65 22.65
CA SER A 118 -15.21 -1.51 23.17
C SER A 118 -15.85 -1.00 24.46
N GLU A 119 -15.01 -0.69 25.45
CA GLU A 119 -15.44 0.04 26.65
C GLU A 119 -15.64 1.55 26.36
N GLU A 120 -15.12 2.04 25.24
CA GLU A 120 -15.18 3.43 24.82
C GLU A 120 -16.22 3.66 23.71
N ASP A 121 -17.18 4.55 23.98
CA ASP A 121 -18.33 4.83 23.10
C ASP A 121 -17.98 5.36 21.70
N TRP A 122 -16.75 5.83 21.47
CA TRP A 122 -16.33 6.39 20.19
C TRP A 122 -15.61 5.38 19.28
N GLU A 123 -15.27 4.19 19.78
CA GLU A 123 -14.63 3.17 18.94
C GLU A 123 -15.63 2.58 17.96
N THR A 124 -15.21 2.53 16.70
CA THR A 124 -16.04 2.03 15.61
C THR A 124 -15.31 1.00 14.79
N ARG A 125 -16.04 -0.05 14.42
CA ARG A 125 -15.56 -1.13 13.55
C ARG A 125 -16.31 -1.14 12.24
N ILE A 126 -15.81 -1.86 11.25
CA ILE A 126 -16.54 -2.07 9.99
C ILE A 126 -17.78 -2.89 10.31
N ALA A 127 -18.93 -2.47 9.78
CA ALA A 127 -20.19 -3.13 10.06
C ALA A 127 -20.19 -4.61 9.65
N ASP A 128 -20.77 -5.49 10.47
CA ASP A 128 -20.72 -6.94 10.25
C ASP A 128 -21.31 -7.36 8.88
N GLN A 129 -22.39 -6.69 8.45
CA GLN A 129 -22.98 -6.92 7.13
C GLN A 129 -22.02 -6.56 5.98
N ILE A 130 -21.27 -5.47 6.13
CA ILE A 130 -20.28 -5.05 5.14
C ILE A 130 -19.11 -6.04 5.13
N MET A 131 -18.65 -6.47 6.30
CA MET A 131 -17.62 -7.50 6.42
C MET A 131 -18.03 -8.80 5.73
N LYS A 132 -19.29 -9.21 5.87
CA LYS A 132 -19.84 -10.37 5.16
C LYS A 132 -19.76 -10.20 3.64
N ILE A 133 -20.18 -9.06 3.11
CA ILE A 133 -20.08 -8.75 1.68
C ILE A 133 -18.62 -8.80 1.21
N VAL A 134 -17.69 -8.24 1.99
CA VAL A 134 -16.26 -8.26 1.68
C VAL A 134 -15.75 -9.70 1.57
N LYS A 135 -15.99 -10.52 2.62
CA LYS A 135 -15.57 -11.92 2.70
C LYS A 135 -16.16 -12.76 1.56
N GLU A 136 -17.46 -12.67 1.33
CA GLU A 136 -18.18 -13.58 0.41
C GLU A 136 -18.13 -13.15 -1.06
N ARG A 137 -17.99 -11.84 -1.34
CA ARG A 137 -18.19 -11.30 -2.70
C ARG A 137 -16.98 -10.54 -3.25
N ILE A 138 -16.21 -9.85 -2.40
CA ILE A 138 -15.05 -9.04 -2.84
C ILE A 138 -13.77 -9.85 -2.82
N CYS A 139 -13.51 -10.64 -1.76
CA CYS A 139 -12.31 -11.48 -1.69
C CYS A 139 -12.15 -12.42 -2.91
N PRO A 140 -13.20 -13.05 -3.48
CA PRO A 140 -13.05 -13.83 -4.71
C PRO A 140 -12.46 -13.04 -5.90
N LEU A 141 -12.62 -11.72 -5.94
CA LEU A 141 -12.09 -10.86 -7.00
C LEU A 141 -10.56 -10.71 -6.95
N ILE A 142 -9.89 -11.13 -5.86
CA ILE A 142 -8.42 -11.29 -5.81
C ILE A 142 -7.93 -12.15 -6.99
N HIS A 143 -8.75 -13.11 -7.39
CA HIS A 143 -8.38 -14.14 -8.34
C HIS A 143 -8.57 -13.77 -9.82
N LEU A 144 -9.02 -12.54 -10.09
CA LEU A 144 -9.10 -11.99 -11.44
C LEU A 144 -7.72 -11.91 -12.08
N ASN A 145 -7.58 -12.53 -13.25
CA ASN A 145 -6.39 -12.47 -14.10
C ASN A 145 -5.10 -12.73 -13.31
N CYS A 146 -5.12 -13.79 -12.48
CA CYS A 146 -3.93 -14.25 -11.77
C CYS A 146 -2.80 -14.63 -12.73
N PRO A 147 -1.54 -14.33 -12.38
CA PRO A 147 -0.41 -14.79 -13.18
C PRO A 147 -0.38 -16.33 -13.28
N PRO A 148 -0.15 -16.91 -14.47
CA PRO A 148 -0.07 -18.37 -14.62
C PRO A 148 0.98 -19.02 -13.71
N GLN A 149 2.05 -18.28 -13.39
CA GLN A 149 3.19 -18.74 -12.59
C GLN A 149 2.80 -19.11 -11.15
N ILE A 150 1.70 -18.55 -10.61
CA ILE A 150 1.26 -18.83 -9.24
C ILE A 150 0.32 -20.04 -9.14
N ASN A 151 -0.05 -20.68 -10.26
CA ASN A 151 -0.93 -21.86 -10.31
C ASN A 151 -2.20 -21.71 -9.45
N CYS A 152 -2.85 -20.55 -9.53
CA CYS A 152 -4.02 -20.24 -8.71
C CYS A 152 -5.19 -21.18 -9.04
N GLN A 153 -5.68 -21.91 -8.04
CA GLN A 153 -6.83 -22.82 -8.18
C GLN A 153 -8.17 -22.08 -8.35
N GLN A 154 -8.25 -20.86 -7.84
CA GLN A 154 -9.45 -20.01 -7.91
C GLN A 154 -9.41 -19.04 -9.10
N TYR A 155 -8.48 -19.24 -10.04
CA TYR A 155 -8.21 -18.34 -11.16
C TYR A 155 -9.47 -18.04 -11.99
N ILE A 156 -9.71 -16.74 -12.23
CA ILE A 156 -10.77 -16.24 -13.09
C ILE A 156 -10.09 -15.53 -14.28
N ASN A 157 -10.12 -16.18 -15.44
CA ASN A 157 -9.66 -15.58 -16.70
C ASN A 157 -10.77 -14.73 -17.33
N ILE A 158 -10.47 -13.47 -17.60
CA ILE A 158 -11.30 -12.55 -18.37
C ILE A 158 -10.43 -11.64 -19.23
N PRO A 159 -10.95 -11.10 -20.34
CA PRO A 159 -10.23 -10.11 -21.15
C PRO A 159 -9.72 -8.96 -20.27
N GLN A 160 -8.42 -8.66 -20.39
CA GLN A 160 -7.81 -7.58 -19.64
C GLN A 160 -8.24 -6.23 -20.21
N SER A 161 -8.66 -5.32 -19.34
CA SER A 161 -9.01 -3.95 -19.71
C SER A 161 -8.60 -2.95 -18.62
N PRO A 162 -8.56 -1.64 -18.93
CA PRO A 162 -8.29 -0.61 -17.92
C PRO A 162 -9.25 -0.67 -16.73
N ALA A 163 -10.55 -0.90 -16.95
CA ALA A 163 -11.52 -1.02 -15.86
C ALA A 163 -11.26 -2.24 -14.95
N ILE A 164 -10.81 -3.36 -15.52
CA ILE A 164 -10.44 -4.54 -14.72
C ILE A 164 -9.19 -4.30 -13.88
N ILE A 165 -8.19 -3.58 -14.41
CA ILE A 165 -7.00 -3.17 -13.62
C ILE A 165 -7.44 -2.28 -12.45
N GLU A 166 -8.28 -1.29 -12.73
CA GLU A 166 -8.78 -0.35 -11.74
C GLU A 166 -9.63 -1.05 -10.67
N LEU A 167 -10.54 -1.94 -11.07
CA LEU A 167 -11.31 -2.79 -10.15
C LEU A 167 -10.38 -3.59 -9.22
N LYS A 168 -9.34 -4.21 -9.76
CA LYS A 168 -8.40 -5.00 -8.96
C LYS A 168 -7.65 -4.13 -7.96
N SER A 169 -7.26 -2.91 -8.35
CA SER A 169 -6.66 -1.95 -7.42
C SER A 169 -7.63 -1.59 -6.29
N ASP A 170 -8.89 -1.32 -6.62
CA ASP A 170 -9.91 -0.95 -5.63
C ASP A 170 -10.24 -2.08 -4.68
N VAL A 171 -10.25 -3.31 -5.18
CA VAL A 171 -10.36 -4.52 -4.36
C VAL A 171 -9.19 -4.56 -3.38
N PHE A 172 -7.94 -4.47 -3.84
CA PHE A 172 -6.77 -4.55 -2.95
C PHE A 172 -6.72 -3.42 -1.92
N GLN A 173 -7.04 -2.19 -2.33
CA GLN A 173 -7.10 -1.06 -1.43
C GLN A 173 -8.19 -1.25 -0.36
N ASN A 174 -9.35 -1.79 -0.76
CA ASN A 174 -10.41 -2.11 0.17
C ASN A 174 -9.98 -3.17 1.18
N LEU A 175 -9.40 -4.27 0.71
CA LEU A 175 -8.90 -5.35 1.56
C LEU A 175 -7.82 -4.85 2.54
N PHE A 176 -6.95 -3.93 2.11
CA PHE A 176 -5.98 -3.28 3.00
C PHE A 176 -6.68 -2.52 4.13
N ASN A 177 -7.65 -1.67 3.79
CA ASN A 177 -8.37 -0.87 4.79
C ASN A 177 -9.17 -1.74 5.76
N VAL A 178 -9.76 -2.83 5.27
CA VAL A 178 -10.54 -3.78 6.08
C VAL A 178 -9.64 -4.61 7.00
N SER A 179 -8.42 -4.93 6.58
CA SER A 179 -7.49 -5.78 7.31
C SER A 179 -6.61 -5.06 8.35
N LYS A 180 -6.53 -3.73 8.34
CA LYS A 180 -5.56 -2.95 9.16
C LYS A 180 -5.58 -3.26 10.65
N ASN A 181 -6.74 -3.61 11.21
CA ASN A 181 -6.92 -3.98 12.63
C ASN A 181 -7.78 -5.23 12.82
N ASN A 182 -7.88 -6.11 11.81
CA ASN A 182 -8.74 -7.28 11.87
C ASN A 182 -7.91 -8.56 11.64
N GLN A 183 -7.49 -9.17 12.75
CA GLN A 183 -6.63 -10.37 12.73
C GLN A 183 -7.32 -11.56 12.06
N GLU A 184 -8.58 -11.82 12.40
CA GLU A 184 -9.38 -12.90 11.80
C GLU A 184 -9.49 -12.73 10.28
N PHE A 185 -9.67 -11.50 9.81
CA PHE A 185 -9.74 -11.23 8.37
C PHE A 185 -8.38 -11.40 7.68
N ASN A 186 -7.27 -11.05 8.33
CA ASN A 186 -5.94 -11.35 7.79
C ASN A 186 -5.71 -12.86 7.67
N ASP A 187 -6.19 -13.67 8.62
CA ASP A 187 -6.14 -15.12 8.52
C ASP A 187 -6.90 -15.64 7.30
N ILE A 188 -8.08 -15.08 6.99
CA ILE A 188 -8.85 -15.44 5.78
C ILE A 188 -8.05 -15.11 4.52
N LEU A 189 -7.46 -13.92 4.42
CA LEU A 189 -6.66 -13.52 3.26
C LEU A 189 -5.45 -14.44 3.04
N LEU A 190 -4.79 -14.84 4.12
CA LEU A 190 -3.59 -15.67 4.07
C LEU A 190 -3.90 -17.14 3.82
N ASN A 191 -4.86 -17.70 4.54
CA ASN A 191 -5.12 -19.13 4.53
C ASN A 191 -6.09 -19.54 3.41
N ASP A 192 -7.14 -18.76 3.16
CA ASP A 192 -8.19 -19.14 2.20
C ASP A 192 -7.90 -18.62 0.80
N HIS A 193 -7.30 -17.43 0.70
CA HIS A 193 -6.99 -16.78 -0.58
C HIS A 193 -5.52 -16.86 -0.98
N ASN A 194 -4.62 -17.31 -0.09
CA ASN A 194 -3.18 -17.34 -0.31
C ASN A 194 -2.68 -16.02 -0.94
N ILE A 195 -3.08 -14.87 -0.38
CA ILE A 195 -2.98 -13.56 -1.04
C ILE A 195 -1.55 -13.17 -1.46
N ILE A 196 -0.52 -13.65 -0.75
CA ILE A 196 0.86 -13.17 -0.88
C ILE A 196 1.42 -13.29 -2.32
N PRO A 197 1.38 -14.46 -2.99
CA PRO A 197 1.76 -14.57 -4.41
C PRO A 197 0.99 -13.65 -5.36
N HIS A 198 -0.29 -13.36 -5.08
CA HIS A 198 -1.12 -12.48 -5.93
C HIS A 198 -0.68 -11.03 -5.86
N LEU A 199 -0.08 -10.61 -4.75
CA LEU A 199 0.49 -9.28 -4.56
C LEU A 199 1.91 -9.23 -5.11
N ILE A 200 2.74 -10.23 -4.82
CA ILE A 200 4.17 -10.22 -5.16
C ILE A 200 4.42 -10.28 -6.67
N HIS A 201 3.75 -11.17 -7.40
CA HIS A 201 4.11 -11.43 -8.79
C HIS A 201 3.89 -10.20 -9.71
N PRO A 202 2.75 -9.46 -9.63
CA PRO A 202 2.60 -8.21 -10.37
C PRO A 202 3.68 -7.18 -10.05
N LEU A 203 4.13 -7.09 -8.79
CA LEU A 203 5.20 -6.17 -8.38
C LEU A 203 6.54 -6.53 -9.02
N ILE A 204 6.90 -7.81 -9.04
CA ILE A 204 8.14 -8.27 -9.68
C ILE A 204 8.11 -7.98 -11.17
N GLN A 205 6.98 -8.27 -11.83
CA GLN A 205 6.83 -8.03 -13.26
C GLN A 205 6.96 -6.53 -13.58
N PHE A 206 6.22 -5.67 -12.86
CA PHE A 206 6.25 -4.24 -13.07
C PHE A 206 7.64 -3.62 -12.79
N ALA A 207 8.31 -4.06 -11.73
CA ALA A 207 9.68 -3.63 -11.43
C ALA A 207 10.66 -4.03 -12.54
N SER A 208 10.50 -5.23 -13.11
CA SER A 208 11.37 -5.73 -14.18
C SER A 208 11.15 -4.95 -15.49
N GLU A 209 9.89 -4.70 -15.85
CA GLU A 209 9.52 -3.93 -17.05
C GLU A 209 9.98 -2.47 -16.97
N SER A 210 9.82 -1.83 -15.80
CA SER A 210 10.24 -0.43 -15.60
C SER A 210 11.75 -0.23 -15.66
N GLN A 211 12.55 -1.23 -15.24
CA GLN A 211 14.01 -1.19 -15.37
C GLN A 211 14.48 -1.31 -16.82
N LEU A 212 13.82 -2.14 -17.65
CA LEU A 212 14.20 -2.32 -19.05
C LEU A 212 14.04 -1.03 -19.85
N LYS A 213 13.05 -0.19 -19.50
CA LYS A 213 12.76 1.09 -20.16
C LYS A 213 13.75 2.22 -19.84
N LYS A 214 14.58 2.10 -18.79
CA LYS A 214 15.63 3.10 -18.48
C LYS A 214 16.79 3.11 -19.48
N LYS A 215 16.91 2.09 -20.35
CA LYS A 215 18.04 1.93 -21.30
C LYS A 215 17.90 2.70 -22.62
N THR A 216 16.81 3.43 -22.83
CA THR A 216 16.50 4.15 -24.08
C THR A 216 16.66 5.67 -23.96
N ASN A 217 17.01 6.34 -25.07
CA ASN A 217 17.41 7.76 -25.14
C ASN A 217 16.33 8.72 -24.62
N SER A 218 16.74 9.93 -24.22
CA SER A 218 15.92 10.96 -23.55
C SER A 218 14.63 11.39 -24.27
N GLN A 219 14.57 11.31 -25.61
CA GLN A 219 13.35 11.62 -26.36
C GLN A 219 12.29 10.49 -26.25
N GLU A 220 12.72 9.22 -26.19
CA GLU A 220 11.82 8.08 -26.03
C GLU A 220 11.28 7.99 -24.60
N GLN A 221 12.02 8.48 -23.59
CA GLN A 221 11.51 8.56 -22.21
C GLN A 221 10.30 9.49 -22.09
N HIS A 222 10.24 10.58 -22.87
CA HIS A 222 9.11 11.52 -22.87
C HIS A 222 7.84 10.92 -23.53
N ASP A 223 7.99 10.19 -24.64
CA ASP A 223 6.85 9.55 -25.32
C ASP A 223 6.41 8.25 -24.61
N GLN A 224 7.33 7.54 -23.95
CA GLN A 224 7.03 6.34 -23.14
C GLN A 224 6.37 6.68 -21.80
N GLN A 225 6.58 7.88 -21.26
CA GLN A 225 5.88 8.38 -20.07
C GLN A 225 4.36 8.52 -20.28
N GLN A 226 3.88 8.64 -21.53
CA GLN A 226 2.46 8.70 -21.87
C GLN A 226 1.77 7.31 -21.97
N THR A 227 2.53 6.21 -22.05
CA THR A 227 1.97 4.87 -22.35
C THR A 227 1.73 3.97 -21.12
N GLU A 228 2.20 4.36 -19.93
CA GLU A 228 1.87 3.64 -18.69
C GLU A 228 0.56 4.15 -18.10
N SER A 229 -0.47 3.28 -18.05
CA SER A 229 -1.78 3.69 -17.56
C SER A 229 -1.75 3.99 -16.05
N PHE A 230 -2.39 5.08 -15.63
CA PHE A 230 -2.60 5.41 -14.21
C PHE A 230 -3.19 4.23 -13.40
N SER A 231 -4.02 3.40 -14.04
CA SER A 231 -4.58 2.20 -13.42
C SER A 231 -3.51 1.18 -12.99
N SER A 232 -2.39 1.09 -13.72
CA SER A 232 -1.29 0.20 -13.36
C SER A 232 -0.57 0.67 -12.09
N LEU A 233 -0.29 1.96 -11.93
CA LEU A 233 0.36 2.50 -10.73
C LEU A 233 -0.50 2.33 -9.48
N SER A 234 -1.80 2.61 -9.59
CA SER A 234 -2.76 2.39 -8.51
C SER A 234 -2.74 0.93 -8.04
N LEU A 235 -2.76 -0.03 -8.98
CA LEU A 235 -2.71 -1.46 -8.66
C LEU A 235 -1.40 -1.84 -7.96
N ILE A 236 -0.26 -1.28 -8.39
CA ILE A 236 1.03 -1.52 -7.75
C ILE A 236 1.04 -0.98 -6.33
N THR A 237 0.62 0.27 -6.11
CA THR A 237 0.56 0.87 -4.77
C THR A 237 -0.34 0.08 -3.84
N SER A 238 -1.58 -0.22 -4.25
CA SER A 238 -2.53 -0.97 -3.42
C SER A 238 -2.05 -2.40 -3.12
N SER A 239 -1.32 -3.02 -4.06
CA SER A 239 -0.68 -4.32 -3.83
C SER A 239 0.42 -4.24 -2.77
N ILE A 240 1.26 -3.19 -2.80
CA ILE A 240 2.33 -2.97 -1.83
C ILE A 240 1.74 -2.68 -0.45
N ASP A 241 0.73 -1.81 -0.36
CA ASP A 241 0.08 -1.46 0.90
C ASP A 241 -0.55 -2.69 1.58
N LEU A 242 -1.31 -3.50 0.82
CA LEU A 242 -1.89 -4.74 1.33
C LEU A 242 -0.81 -5.75 1.74
N LEU A 243 0.27 -5.85 0.97
CA LEU A 243 1.41 -6.71 1.31
C LEU A 243 2.12 -6.25 2.59
N SER A 244 2.29 -4.93 2.76
CA SER A 244 2.85 -4.34 3.98
C SER A 244 1.99 -4.66 5.20
N ASN A 245 0.67 -4.50 5.09
CA ASN A 245 -0.24 -4.81 6.19
C ASN A 245 -0.25 -6.29 6.57
N THR A 246 -0.39 -7.16 5.56
CA THR A 246 -0.35 -8.62 5.77
C THR A 246 0.99 -9.06 6.34
N ASN A 247 2.10 -8.44 5.93
CA ASN A 247 3.40 -8.67 6.54
C ASN A 247 3.46 -8.25 7.99
N ASN A 248 2.97 -7.06 8.36
CA ASN A 248 2.93 -6.64 9.77
C ASN A 248 2.13 -7.63 10.62
N TYR A 249 1.01 -8.12 10.11
CA TYR A 249 0.24 -9.18 10.76
C TYR A 249 1.02 -10.50 10.91
N ILE A 250 1.70 -10.96 9.85
CA ILE A 250 2.54 -12.16 9.85
C ILE A 250 3.71 -12.02 10.84
N ILE A 251 4.33 -10.84 10.88
CA ILE A 251 5.46 -10.46 11.73
C ILE A 251 5.04 -10.60 13.19
N ASN A 252 3.92 -9.97 13.58
CA ASN A 252 3.37 -10.05 14.94
C ASN A 252 3.00 -11.50 15.35
N ASN A 253 2.85 -12.41 14.39
CA ASN A 253 2.56 -13.82 14.59
C ASN A 253 3.75 -14.77 14.34
N ASN A 254 4.98 -14.27 14.21
CA ASN A 254 6.21 -15.04 13.97
C ASN A 254 6.23 -15.88 12.67
N LYS A 255 5.50 -15.48 11.62
CA LYS A 255 5.38 -16.23 10.35
C LYS A 255 6.19 -15.62 9.17
N CYS A 256 7.12 -14.69 9.45
CA CYS A 256 7.74 -13.74 8.50
C CYS A 256 8.51 -14.33 7.29
N LYS A 257 8.83 -15.63 7.28
CA LYS A 257 9.73 -16.24 6.29
C LYS A 257 9.22 -16.23 4.84
N VAL A 258 7.93 -16.00 4.59
CA VAL A 258 7.35 -16.17 3.24
C VAL A 258 7.74 -15.04 2.28
N VAL A 259 7.70 -13.77 2.72
CA VAL A 259 7.96 -12.62 1.81
C VAL A 259 9.45 -12.37 1.63
N ILE A 260 10.24 -12.54 2.69
CA ILE A 260 11.71 -12.35 2.64
C ILE A 260 12.36 -13.35 1.68
N ASN A 261 11.88 -14.60 1.64
CA ASN A 261 12.49 -15.65 0.83
C ASN A 261 11.95 -15.73 -0.61
N ALA A 262 11.01 -14.86 -0.99
CA ALA A 262 10.48 -14.86 -2.34
C ALA A 262 11.51 -14.28 -3.32
N PRO A 263 11.95 -15.04 -4.35
CA PRO A 263 13.01 -14.59 -5.24
C PRO A 263 12.68 -13.25 -5.91
N ASN A 264 13.66 -12.36 -5.98
CA ASN A 264 13.60 -11.03 -6.60
C ASN A 264 12.69 -9.99 -5.93
N VAL A 265 11.91 -10.34 -4.90
CA VAL A 265 11.02 -9.37 -4.22
C VAL A 265 11.78 -8.20 -3.64
N LEU A 266 12.89 -8.47 -2.92
CA LEU A 266 13.71 -7.42 -2.34
C LEU A 266 14.25 -6.47 -3.40
N ARG A 267 14.79 -7.02 -4.50
CA ARG A 267 15.29 -6.23 -5.63
C ARG A 267 14.19 -5.40 -6.29
N SER A 268 12.98 -5.94 -6.40
CA SER A 268 11.83 -5.21 -6.91
C SER A 268 11.48 -4.02 -6.03
N PHE A 269 11.43 -4.18 -4.70
CA PHE A 269 11.18 -3.05 -3.79
C PHE A 269 12.28 -2.00 -3.83
N ILE A 270 13.56 -2.41 -3.87
CA ILE A 270 14.70 -1.48 -4.03
C ILE A 270 14.53 -0.65 -5.31
N SER A 271 14.10 -1.29 -6.40
CA SER A 271 13.89 -0.62 -7.69
C SER A 271 12.69 0.34 -7.65
N LEU A 272 11.59 -0.10 -7.04
CA LEU A 272 10.37 0.69 -6.94
C LEU A 272 10.51 1.87 -5.98
N SER A 273 11.39 1.77 -4.98
CA SER A 273 11.72 2.87 -4.07
C SER A 273 12.44 4.04 -4.76
N GLY A 274 13.05 3.81 -5.93
CA GLY A 274 13.62 4.84 -6.80
C GLY A 274 12.83 5.03 -8.10
N TYR A 275 11.55 4.63 -8.13
CA TYR A 275 10.73 4.70 -9.33
C TYR A 275 10.42 6.15 -9.71
N LYS A 276 10.88 6.54 -10.90
CA LYS A 276 10.76 7.89 -11.47
C LYS A 276 11.12 9.02 -10.49
N ILE A 277 12.09 8.76 -9.61
CA ILE A 277 12.59 9.78 -8.67
C ILE A 277 13.21 10.94 -9.47
N ASN A 278 12.94 12.18 -9.03
CA ASN A 278 13.34 13.44 -9.69
C ASN A 278 12.75 13.67 -11.09
N ILE A 279 11.67 12.95 -11.42
CA ILE A 279 10.90 13.19 -12.63
C ILE A 279 9.58 13.83 -12.20
N HIS A 280 9.41 15.10 -12.55
CA HIS A 280 8.18 15.86 -12.29
C HIS A 280 7.41 16.01 -13.60
N PHE A 281 6.22 15.42 -13.68
CA PHE A 281 5.40 15.46 -14.89
C PHE A 281 4.08 16.21 -14.66
N SER A 282 3.31 15.76 -13.68
CA SER A 282 2.07 16.41 -13.24
C SER A 282 1.88 16.13 -11.76
N GLN A 283 1.16 16.99 -11.06
CA GLN A 283 0.92 16.82 -9.63
C GLN A 283 0.33 15.43 -9.29
N GLU A 284 -0.59 14.93 -10.12
CA GLU A 284 -1.19 13.60 -9.92
C GLU A 284 -0.17 12.47 -10.17
N ASN A 285 0.66 12.58 -11.21
CA ASN A 285 1.69 11.58 -11.48
C ASN A 285 2.75 11.56 -10.37
N ASP A 286 3.17 12.73 -9.93
CA ASP A 286 4.16 12.92 -8.85
C ASP A 286 3.63 12.30 -7.55
N GLN A 287 2.35 12.51 -7.22
CA GLN A 287 1.69 11.86 -6.07
C GLN A 287 1.65 10.34 -6.18
N GLN A 288 1.32 9.79 -7.35
CA GLN A 288 1.24 8.33 -7.52
C GLN A 288 2.62 7.66 -7.51
N THR A 289 3.60 8.26 -8.18
CA THR A 289 4.98 7.75 -8.17
C THR A 289 5.59 7.85 -6.78
N PHE A 290 5.33 8.95 -6.06
CA PHE A 290 5.66 9.08 -4.64
C PHE A 290 5.04 7.96 -3.82
N ALA A 291 3.75 7.68 -3.97
CA ALA A 291 3.08 6.60 -3.24
C ALA A 291 3.74 5.24 -3.49
N VAL A 292 4.09 4.91 -4.74
CA VAL A 292 4.84 3.68 -5.06
C VAL A 292 6.18 3.64 -4.31
N ARG A 293 6.94 4.75 -4.31
CA ARG A 293 8.23 4.83 -3.64
C ARG A 293 8.09 4.70 -2.11
N HIS A 294 7.18 5.47 -1.51
CA HIS A 294 6.86 5.46 -0.09
C HIS A 294 6.46 4.07 0.40
N SER A 295 5.46 3.46 -0.24
CA SER A 295 4.97 2.13 0.15
C SER A 295 6.06 1.07 -0.02
N SER A 296 6.88 1.15 -1.08
CA SER A 296 8.01 0.24 -1.29
C SER A 296 9.05 0.33 -0.17
N ARG A 297 9.41 1.56 0.25
CA ARG A 297 10.30 1.78 1.40
C ARG A 297 9.69 1.26 2.70
N GLY A 298 8.37 1.37 2.88
CA GLY A 298 7.64 0.75 3.98
C GLY A 298 7.76 -0.78 4.01
N CYS A 299 7.63 -1.45 2.86
CA CYS A 299 7.87 -2.89 2.78
C CYS A 299 9.33 -3.27 3.08
N LEU A 300 10.31 -2.51 2.59
CA LEU A 300 11.72 -2.72 2.92
C LEU A 300 11.98 -2.56 4.42
N TRP A 301 11.36 -1.57 5.05
CA TRP A 301 11.41 -1.39 6.49
C TRP A 301 10.86 -2.61 7.23
N ASN A 302 9.71 -3.16 6.83
CA ASN A 302 9.17 -4.36 7.48
C ASN A 302 10.13 -5.56 7.37
N ILE A 303 10.82 -5.71 6.22
CA ILE A 303 11.86 -6.74 6.02
C ILE A 303 13.06 -6.49 6.93
N HIS A 304 13.55 -5.26 7.02
CA HIS A 304 14.63 -4.88 7.95
C HIS A 304 14.21 -5.15 9.40
N TYR A 305 13.06 -4.63 9.82
CA TYR A 305 12.56 -4.71 11.18
C TYR A 305 12.39 -6.15 11.69
N SER A 306 11.94 -7.08 10.84
CA SER A 306 11.64 -8.47 11.23
C SER A 306 12.62 -9.53 10.69
N GLY A 307 13.48 -9.17 9.76
CA GLY A 307 14.35 -10.09 9.04
C GLY A 307 15.56 -10.51 9.86
N ASP A 308 16.00 -11.76 9.72
CA ASP A 308 17.17 -12.30 10.40
C ASP A 308 18.51 -11.79 9.83
N ALA A 309 19.62 -12.41 10.24
CA ALA A 309 20.95 -12.11 9.73
C ALA A 309 21.05 -12.27 8.20
N SER A 310 20.35 -13.24 7.61
CA SER A 310 20.34 -13.46 6.16
C SER A 310 19.62 -12.33 5.44
N ALA A 311 18.46 -11.90 5.96
CA ALA A 311 17.73 -10.75 5.41
C ALA A 311 18.57 -9.46 5.45
N HIS A 312 19.27 -9.20 6.56
CA HIS A 312 20.18 -8.06 6.68
C HIS A 312 21.36 -8.13 5.70
N SER A 313 21.95 -9.31 5.54
CA SER A 313 22.98 -9.55 4.53
C SER A 313 22.47 -9.25 3.12
N GLU A 314 21.24 -9.66 2.80
CA GLU A 314 20.63 -9.37 1.50
C GLU A 314 20.37 -7.88 1.31
N LEU A 315 19.84 -7.19 2.33
CA LEU A 315 19.62 -5.73 2.31
C LEU A 315 20.91 -4.96 1.99
N VAL A 316 22.03 -5.29 2.64
CA VAL A 316 23.35 -4.68 2.35
C VAL A 316 23.80 -5.00 0.93
N ASN A 317 23.62 -6.25 0.48
CA ASN A 317 23.99 -6.66 -0.88
C ASN A 317 23.16 -5.95 -1.96
N THR A 318 21.89 -5.65 -1.67
CA THR A 318 21.01 -4.91 -2.57
C THR A 318 21.12 -3.39 -2.46
N ARG A 319 22.07 -2.88 -1.68
CA ARG A 319 22.28 -1.44 -1.42
C ARG A 319 21.04 -0.76 -0.81
N TYR A 320 20.44 -1.38 0.21
CA TYR A 320 19.29 -0.81 0.92
C TYR A 320 19.57 0.59 1.48
N VAL A 321 20.73 0.79 2.11
CA VAL A 321 21.08 2.08 2.71
C VAL A 321 21.13 3.20 1.67
N ARG A 322 21.58 2.90 0.45
CA ARG A 322 21.54 3.86 -0.68
C ARG A 322 20.12 4.32 -0.97
N VAL A 323 19.13 3.42 -0.95
CA VAL A 323 17.72 3.78 -1.18
C VAL A 323 17.24 4.77 -0.12
N LEU A 324 17.65 4.57 1.14
CA LEU A 324 17.31 5.48 2.22
C LEU A 324 18.01 6.84 2.09
N ILE A 325 19.30 6.84 1.74
CA ILE A 325 20.06 8.08 1.49
C ILE A 325 19.40 8.89 0.38
N ILE A 326 19.15 8.28 -0.78
CA ILE A 326 18.49 8.97 -1.90
C ILE A 326 17.16 9.57 -1.45
N ALA A 327 16.37 8.87 -0.63
CA ALA A 327 15.08 9.40 -0.17
C ALA A 327 15.20 10.66 0.70
N ILE A 328 16.31 10.83 1.44
CA ILE A 328 16.55 12.02 2.28
C ILE A 328 17.39 13.10 1.58
N SER A 329 17.87 12.85 0.35
CA SER A 329 18.81 13.73 -0.36
C SER A 329 18.15 14.98 -0.93
N THR A 330 17.97 16.03 -0.11
CA THR A 330 17.43 17.31 -0.58
C THR A 330 18.49 18.26 -1.14
N ALA A 331 19.77 18.12 -0.78
CA ALA A 331 20.82 19.05 -1.20
C ALA A 331 21.15 18.90 -2.69
N SER A 332 21.16 17.67 -3.20
CA SER A 332 21.29 17.38 -4.62
C SER A 332 19.97 17.51 -5.40
N GLY A 333 18.85 17.79 -4.73
CA GLY A 333 17.51 17.72 -5.31
C GLY A 333 17.16 16.32 -5.82
N ALA A 334 17.71 15.27 -5.19
CA ALA A 334 17.57 13.88 -5.65
C ALA A 334 16.56 13.04 -4.86
N GLY A 335 16.04 13.57 -3.76
CA GLY A 335 15.23 12.88 -2.76
C GLY A 335 13.82 13.44 -2.58
N GLU A 336 13.15 12.94 -1.56
CA GLU A 336 11.79 13.35 -1.21
C GLU A 336 11.83 14.64 -0.39
N GLU A 337 10.89 15.54 -0.65
CA GLU A 337 10.82 16.86 0.00
C GLU A 337 9.90 16.87 1.22
N GLN A 338 9.23 15.75 1.52
CA GLN A 338 8.32 15.62 2.65
C GLN A 338 9.09 15.33 3.95
N ASP A 339 8.84 16.15 4.98
CA ASP A 339 9.47 16.00 6.31
C ASP A 339 9.31 14.60 6.91
N ASP A 340 8.13 13.99 6.75
CA ASP A 340 7.86 12.63 7.24
C ASP A 340 8.81 11.60 6.59
N GLU A 341 9.07 11.72 5.28
CA GLU A 341 9.99 10.80 4.59
C GLU A 341 11.43 11.01 5.04
N ILE A 342 11.83 12.25 5.29
CA ILE A 342 13.16 12.58 5.78
C ILE A 342 13.35 11.99 7.19
N TYR A 343 12.39 12.23 8.08
CA TYR A 343 12.37 11.68 9.44
C TYR A 343 12.47 10.15 9.42
N TRP A 344 11.56 9.47 8.73
CA TRP A 344 11.57 8.01 8.66
C TRP A 344 12.80 7.47 7.94
N GLY A 345 13.34 8.17 6.95
CA GLY A 345 14.57 7.81 6.26
C GLY A 345 15.76 7.77 7.21
N LEU A 346 15.97 8.85 7.97
CA LEU A 346 17.04 8.95 8.98
C LEU A 346 16.89 7.89 10.07
N PHE A 347 15.70 7.76 10.66
CA PHE A 347 15.40 6.75 11.66
C PHE A 347 15.73 5.33 11.18
N ARG A 348 15.36 5.01 9.93
CA ARG A 348 15.65 3.69 9.33
C ARG A 348 17.15 3.48 9.11
N ILE A 349 17.90 4.50 8.71
CA ILE A 349 19.36 4.41 8.55
C ILE A 349 20.01 4.16 9.91
N SER A 350 19.68 4.98 10.91
CA SER A 350 20.15 4.83 12.30
C SER A 350 19.90 3.41 12.81
N ASN A 351 18.64 2.96 12.75
CA ASN A 351 18.24 1.65 13.24
C ASN A 351 18.94 0.51 12.48
N PHE A 352 19.15 0.64 11.17
CA PHE A 352 19.84 -0.36 10.38
C PHE A 352 21.30 -0.52 10.78
N LEU A 353 22.03 0.60 10.90
CA LEU A 353 23.42 0.60 11.33
C LEU A 353 23.57 0.08 12.76
N SER A 354 22.68 0.49 13.67
CA SER A 354 22.60 0.00 15.04
C SER A 354 22.45 -1.51 15.11
N ASN A 355 21.45 -2.06 14.40
CA ASN A 355 21.20 -3.51 14.36
C ASN A 355 22.41 -4.26 13.81
N LEU A 356 23.04 -3.76 12.74
CA LEU A 356 24.24 -4.40 12.18
C LEU A 356 25.44 -4.32 13.14
N HIS A 357 25.60 -3.24 13.90
CA HIS A 357 26.73 -3.04 14.82
C HIS A 357 26.59 -3.82 16.12
N GLN A 358 25.42 -3.77 16.75
CA GLN A 358 25.18 -4.38 18.06
C GLN A 358 24.56 -5.79 17.98
N GLY A 359 24.10 -6.20 16.80
CA GLY A 359 23.20 -7.34 16.67
C GLY A 359 21.80 -6.99 17.21
N ARG A 360 20.95 -8.00 17.32
CA ARG A 360 19.65 -7.87 18.00
C ARG A 360 19.54 -8.94 19.08
N ASN A 361 19.39 -8.50 20.33
CA ASN A 361 19.38 -9.34 21.52
C ASN A 361 18.00 -9.47 22.17
N ASN A 362 16.93 -8.99 21.54
CA ASN A 362 15.58 -9.04 22.12
C ASN A 362 14.96 -10.42 21.92
N ASP A 363 14.61 -11.09 23.01
CA ASP A 363 13.96 -12.41 23.04
C ASP A 363 12.44 -12.35 22.74
N GLU A 364 11.88 -11.16 22.51
CA GLU A 364 10.45 -10.98 22.24
C GLU A 364 10.15 -10.98 20.74
N PRO A 365 9.15 -11.76 20.29
CA PRO A 365 8.53 -11.58 18.97
C PRO A 365 8.20 -10.12 18.68
N PRO A 366 8.43 -9.62 17.46
CA PRO A 366 8.80 -10.36 16.25
C PRO A 366 10.32 -10.38 15.97
N PHE A 367 11.15 -9.98 16.93
CA PHE A 367 12.58 -9.77 16.70
C PHE A 367 13.30 -11.10 16.55
N GLN A 368 14.04 -11.25 15.44
CA GLN A 368 14.92 -12.39 15.26
C GLN A 368 16.32 -12.04 15.78
N TYR A 369 16.77 -12.79 16.78
CA TYR A 369 18.12 -12.70 17.31
C TYR A 369 19.15 -12.88 16.20
N PHE A 370 20.15 -12.00 16.19
CA PHE A 370 21.38 -12.24 15.45
C PHE A 370 22.55 -11.49 16.10
N PRO A 371 23.77 -12.04 16.03
CA PRO A 371 24.96 -11.38 16.58
C PRO A 371 25.36 -10.15 15.73
N PRO A 372 26.18 -9.23 16.27
CA PRO A 372 26.85 -8.19 15.50
C PRO A 372 27.38 -8.67 14.15
N GLN A 373 27.22 -7.84 13.11
CA GLN A 373 27.69 -8.10 11.74
C GLN A 373 28.64 -6.96 11.26
N PRO A 374 29.86 -6.83 11.84
CA PRO A 374 30.73 -5.67 11.61
C PRO A 374 31.11 -5.45 10.13
N LEU A 375 31.32 -6.53 9.37
CA LEU A 375 31.64 -6.45 7.94
C LEU A 375 30.50 -5.85 7.11
N LEU A 376 29.26 -6.08 7.52
CA LEU A 376 28.10 -5.50 6.87
C LEU A 376 27.93 -4.03 7.22
N VAL A 377 28.18 -3.64 8.48
CA VAL A 377 28.23 -2.23 8.89
C VAL A 377 29.24 -1.47 8.03
N HIS A 378 30.47 -1.99 7.91
CA HIS A 378 31.52 -1.38 7.09
C HIS A 378 31.03 -1.10 5.68
N ARG A 379 30.49 -2.14 5.03
CA ARG A 379 30.00 -2.02 3.65
C ARG A 379 28.83 -1.04 3.52
N SER A 380 27.97 -0.93 4.54
CA SER A 380 26.89 0.06 4.55
C SER A 380 27.42 1.48 4.72
N VAL A 381 28.42 1.70 5.57
CA VAL A 381 29.07 3.00 5.74
C VAL A 381 29.79 3.42 4.45
N GLU A 382 30.51 2.49 3.79
CA GLU A 382 31.11 2.74 2.46
C GLU A 382 30.05 3.14 1.43
N GLN A 383 28.88 2.46 1.41
CA GLN A 383 27.78 2.81 0.52
C GLN A 383 27.18 4.20 0.81
N ILE A 384 27.14 4.62 2.08
CA ILE A 384 26.70 5.97 2.45
C ILE A 384 27.70 7.00 1.89
N GLU A 385 29.00 6.78 2.09
CA GLU A 385 30.04 7.67 1.58
C GLU A 385 30.06 7.74 0.04
N GLU A 386 29.92 6.61 -0.65
CA GLU A 386 29.85 6.53 -2.12
C GLU A 386 28.75 7.42 -2.72
N GLU A 387 27.63 7.60 -2.00
CA GLU A 387 26.48 8.36 -2.47
C GLU A 387 26.46 9.80 -1.94
N GLY A 388 27.53 10.27 -1.27
CA GLY A 388 27.56 11.60 -0.63
C GLY A 388 26.58 11.71 0.54
N GLY A 389 26.25 10.57 1.17
CA GLY A 389 25.21 10.49 2.18
C GLY A 389 25.55 11.26 3.46
N ASN A 390 26.83 11.46 3.77
CA ASN A 390 27.23 12.27 4.93
C ASN A 390 26.79 13.73 4.75
N GLU A 391 27.00 14.29 3.56
CA GLU A 391 26.60 15.64 3.20
C GLU A 391 25.08 15.79 3.17
N GLU A 392 24.37 14.80 2.61
CA GLU A 392 22.90 14.81 2.54
C GLU A 392 22.24 14.64 3.92
N ILE A 393 22.86 13.89 4.84
CA ILE A 393 22.43 13.80 6.24
C ILE A 393 22.69 15.13 6.95
N GLU A 394 23.88 15.73 6.77
CA GLU A 394 24.25 17.01 7.39
C GLU A 394 23.31 18.14 6.94
N SER A 395 22.89 18.14 5.67
CA SER A 395 21.97 19.16 5.15
C SER A 395 20.59 19.12 5.81
N GLN A 396 20.20 18.00 6.43
CA GLN A 396 18.92 17.94 7.16
C GLN A 396 18.96 18.65 8.53
N LEU A 397 20.13 19.06 9.04
CA LEU A 397 20.23 19.83 10.28
C LEU A 397 19.51 21.19 10.20
N ILE A 398 19.42 21.76 9.00
CA ILE A 398 18.74 23.03 8.75
C ILE A 398 17.26 22.84 8.41
N ASN A 399 16.77 21.59 8.27
CA ASN A 399 15.36 21.34 8.04
C ASN A 399 14.58 21.68 9.34
N GLU A 400 13.70 22.68 9.24
CA GLU A 400 12.91 23.17 10.38
C GLU A 400 11.65 22.35 10.64
N GLY A 401 11.21 21.50 9.70
CA GLY A 401 10.21 20.43 9.84
C GLY A 401 8.83 20.79 10.44
N ASN A 402 7.77 20.11 10.02
CA ASN A 402 6.45 20.19 10.66
C ASN A 402 6.34 19.37 11.96
N GLY A 403 7.11 19.74 13.00
CA GLY A 403 6.93 19.23 14.37
C GLY A 403 7.59 17.89 14.70
N TRP A 404 8.32 17.28 13.75
CA TRP A 404 9.15 16.10 13.99
C TRP A 404 10.57 16.51 14.41
N ASN A 405 11.20 15.66 15.22
CA ASN A 405 12.54 15.94 15.72
C ASN A 405 13.63 15.45 14.75
N ILE A 406 13.59 15.95 13.51
CA ILE A 406 14.54 15.59 12.44
C ILE A 406 15.98 15.81 12.89
N LYS A 407 16.24 16.87 13.66
CA LYS A 407 17.59 17.20 14.18
C LYS A 407 18.14 16.10 15.07
N ASP A 408 17.31 15.50 15.93
CA ASP A 408 17.73 14.41 16.80
C ASP A 408 18.04 13.16 15.99
N GLU A 409 17.20 12.82 14.99
CA GLU A 409 17.45 11.68 14.09
C GLU A 409 18.73 11.86 13.25
N VAL A 410 19.03 13.09 12.82
CA VAL A 410 20.30 13.40 12.15
C VAL A 410 21.48 13.14 13.08
N ASN A 411 21.42 13.64 14.31
CA ASN A 411 22.49 13.45 15.29
C ASN A 411 22.67 11.96 15.63
N GLU A 412 21.59 11.21 15.78
CA GLU A 412 21.63 9.77 16.03
C GLU A 412 22.26 9.02 14.84
N THR A 413 21.81 9.32 13.61
CA THR A 413 22.35 8.72 12.40
C THR A 413 23.85 8.98 12.26
N LYS A 414 24.29 10.23 12.47
CA LYS A 414 25.72 10.59 12.49
C LYS A 414 26.48 9.84 13.58
N GLY A 415 25.89 9.71 14.76
CA GLY A 415 26.45 8.93 15.88
C GLY A 415 26.73 7.48 15.49
N TRP A 416 25.79 6.81 14.82
CA TRP A 416 25.98 5.43 14.35
C TRP A 416 27.03 5.29 13.24
N ILE A 417 27.07 6.22 12.29
CA ILE A 417 28.12 6.26 11.26
C ILE A 417 29.49 6.42 11.91
N LEU A 418 29.64 7.33 12.88
CA LEU A 418 30.89 7.58 13.59
C LEU A 418 31.29 6.41 14.50
N ASN A 419 30.33 5.78 15.18
CA ASN A 419 30.57 4.66 16.08
C ASN A 419 31.25 3.48 15.37
N TYR A 420 30.98 3.27 14.08
CA TYR A 420 31.72 2.29 13.28
C TYR A 420 33.23 2.56 13.27
N PHE A 421 33.65 3.82 13.11
CA PHE A 421 35.06 4.21 13.12
C PHE A 421 35.71 4.17 14.52
N THR A 422 34.97 3.78 15.57
CA THR A 422 35.37 3.99 16.96
C THR A 422 35.78 2.72 17.76
N GLU A 423 35.73 1.48 17.25
CA GLU A 423 36.17 0.27 18.03
C GLU A 423 37.43 -0.41 17.45
N GLN A 424 38.49 -0.81 18.19
CA GLN A 424 38.64 -1.44 19.53
C GLN A 424 39.71 -0.81 20.46
N GLY A 425 40.34 0.33 20.10
CA GLY A 425 41.52 0.85 20.81
C GLY A 425 41.45 2.30 21.32
N ASN A 426 40.37 3.04 21.04
CA ASN A 426 40.26 4.46 21.40
C ASN A 426 39.27 4.69 22.54
N GLN A 427 39.56 5.70 23.36
CA GLN A 427 38.70 6.15 24.46
C GLN A 427 37.34 6.62 23.87
N ARG A 428 36.24 6.04 24.37
CA ARG A 428 34.88 6.41 23.96
C ARG A 428 34.62 7.90 24.27
N PRO A 429 34.04 8.68 23.35
CA PRO A 429 33.68 10.06 23.64
C PRO A 429 32.51 10.16 24.63
N ASP A 430 32.43 11.25 25.39
CA ASP A 430 31.52 11.42 26.55
C ASP A 430 30.01 11.31 26.24
N TRP A 431 29.59 11.44 24.98
CA TRP A 431 28.19 11.31 24.56
C TRP A 431 27.68 9.86 24.54
N TYR A 432 28.52 8.88 24.86
CA TYR A 432 28.14 7.46 25.02
C TYR A 432 27.26 7.17 26.26
N ASN A 433 27.07 8.15 27.15
CA ASN A 433 26.42 7.96 28.47
C ASN A 433 25.16 8.81 28.68
N TYR A 434 24.57 9.37 27.62
CA TYR A 434 23.35 10.19 27.72
C TYR A 434 22.21 9.63 26.88
#